data_AF-A0ABC8AWK4-F1
#
_entry.id   AF-A0ABC8AWK4-F1
#
_cell.length_a   1.000
_cell.length_b   1.000
_cell.length_c   1.000
_cell.angle_alpha   90.00
_cell.angle_beta   90.00
_cell.angle_gamma   90.00
#
_symmetry.space_group_name_H-M   'P 1'
#
loop_
_entity.id
_entity.type
_entity.pdbx_description
1 polymer ?
#
loop_
_entity_poly.entity_id
_entity_poly.type
_entity_poly.pdbx_seq_one_letter_code
_entity_poly.pdbx_strand_id
1 'polypeptide(L)'
;MASRYWPMSAGRVVTSGFGPRDDGFHWGVDFGRDGGSGGEPVYASQGGTVVYAGAASGFGGPDPAGWLVVDHPAADGGGTTVYGHIVREVELGSRVEAGQRIAHVNPDSGSNGGVPPHLHFEWHRYSWTQPGPGRLDPLTMLTDALEPPANNQDPSDMPSTTPIFGIDISHYQNGLDLAQVFAEGFEFVIAKVSEGDYYTDDSWPAFRDATLAAGKILVGYHYVRGDCDAEAQAALFVDHLGDHGIPAMLDQEANSGDIGVFRAVQAAIENRGVRVGLSYLPHWYWEGHIGSPDLTGIPPLMTSSYGNGRSGYASVIYPGDGDVGWRPYGGAEVAVFQFSDAGSVAGRTLDVDAFRGTPDQLRTLLTGEDMSFTDQDRQMLREVWTQLLGQDGQGWSQLGQNAQGKNLTPVDALGAIKADLEHH
;
A
#
# COMPACT_ATOMS: atom_id res chain seq x y z
N MET A 1 1.49 13.75 -14.88
CA MET A 1 0.26 14.26 -14.24
C MET A 1 -0.43 13.08 -13.60
N ALA A 2 -1.05 13.24 -12.44
CA ALA A 2 -1.83 12.17 -11.84
C ALA A 2 -2.95 11.74 -12.79
N SER A 3 -3.15 10.44 -12.93
CA SER A 3 -4.19 9.88 -13.79
C SER A 3 -5.56 10.23 -13.23
N ARG A 4 -6.46 10.69 -14.11
CA ARG A 4 -7.85 10.95 -13.76
C ARG A 4 -8.77 9.99 -14.50
N TYR A 5 -9.86 9.60 -13.85
CA TYR A 5 -10.86 8.72 -14.42
C TYR A 5 -12.25 9.35 -14.38
N TRP A 6 -13.07 9.02 -15.38
CA TRP A 6 -14.48 9.33 -15.34
C TRP A 6 -15.15 8.62 -14.16
N PRO A 7 -16.04 9.30 -13.41
CA PRO A 7 -16.66 8.72 -12.23
C PRO A 7 -17.76 7.70 -12.55
N MET A 8 -18.12 7.54 -13.83
CA MET A 8 -19.02 6.52 -14.37
C MET A 8 -18.47 6.00 -15.70
N SER A 9 -18.77 4.73 -16.02
CA SER A 9 -18.34 4.09 -17.27
C SER A 9 -18.88 4.77 -18.53
N ALA A 10 -18.28 4.47 -19.68
CA ALA A 10 -18.69 4.95 -20.99
C ALA A 10 -20.21 4.79 -21.26
N GLY A 11 -20.76 5.74 -22.03
CA GLY A 11 -22.21 5.85 -22.28
C GLY A 11 -22.98 6.60 -21.18
N ARG A 12 -22.28 7.16 -20.19
CA ARG A 12 -22.80 8.19 -19.28
C ARG A 12 -23.27 9.43 -20.06
N VAL A 13 -24.27 10.12 -19.51
CA VAL A 13 -24.77 11.40 -20.01
C VAL A 13 -24.74 12.44 -18.89
N VAL A 14 -24.45 13.69 -19.22
CA VAL A 14 -24.60 14.81 -18.28
C VAL A 14 -26.08 15.17 -18.24
N THR A 15 -26.75 14.88 -17.12
CA THR A 15 -28.16 15.22 -16.91
C THR A 15 -28.30 16.65 -16.38
N SER A 16 -27.28 17.17 -15.71
CA SER A 16 -27.18 18.59 -15.36
C SER A 16 -25.74 19.05 -15.15
N GLY A 17 -25.38 20.21 -15.73
CA GLY A 17 -24.03 20.76 -15.65
C GLY A 17 -23.79 21.65 -14.43
N PHE A 18 -22.53 21.98 -14.18
CA PHE A 18 -22.10 22.98 -13.19
C PHE A 18 -22.51 24.38 -13.65
N GLY A 19 -23.14 25.18 -12.79
CA GLY A 19 -23.53 26.55 -13.13
C GLY A 19 -24.88 27.02 -12.59
N PRO A 20 -25.32 28.24 -12.98
CA PRO A 20 -26.60 28.80 -12.57
C PRO A 20 -27.79 27.95 -13.03
N ARG A 21 -28.80 27.82 -12.17
CA ARG A 21 -30.13 27.22 -12.42
C ARG A 21 -31.22 28.24 -12.07
N ASP A 22 -32.45 27.98 -12.51
CA ASP A 22 -33.60 28.86 -12.23
C ASP A 22 -33.89 28.98 -10.72
N ASP A 23 -33.50 27.99 -9.92
CA ASP A 23 -33.71 27.88 -8.48
C ASP A 23 -32.42 27.98 -7.65
N GLY A 24 -31.28 28.31 -8.26
CA GLY A 24 -30.02 28.46 -7.53
C GLY A 24 -28.78 28.29 -8.39
N PHE A 25 -27.75 27.68 -7.81
CA PHE A 25 -26.52 27.35 -8.51
C PHE A 25 -26.17 25.89 -8.24
N HIS A 26 -25.86 25.16 -9.30
CA HIS A 26 -25.44 23.78 -9.24
C HIS A 26 -23.92 23.68 -9.10
N TRP A 27 -23.47 23.22 -7.95
CA TRP A 27 -22.05 23.18 -7.57
C TRP A 27 -21.33 21.88 -7.91
N GLY A 28 -21.98 21.02 -8.69
CA GLY A 28 -21.44 19.78 -9.21
C GLY A 28 -21.90 19.53 -10.63
N VAL A 29 -21.77 18.29 -11.07
CA VAL A 29 -22.29 17.77 -12.34
C VAL A 29 -23.07 16.51 -12.02
N ASP A 30 -24.28 16.42 -12.56
CA ASP A 30 -25.13 15.25 -12.43
C ASP A 30 -24.90 14.36 -13.65
N PHE A 31 -24.50 13.11 -13.39
CA PHE A 31 -24.30 12.08 -14.41
C PHE A 31 -25.40 11.03 -14.31
N GLY A 32 -25.93 10.63 -15.47
CA GLY A 32 -26.90 9.55 -15.59
C GLY A 32 -26.59 8.65 -16.79
N ARG A 33 -27.57 7.83 -17.16
CA ARG A 33 -27.53 6.94 -18.33
C ARG A 33 -28.93 6.83 -18.93
N ASP A 34 -28.99 6.78 -20.26
CA ASP A 34 -30.23 6.48 -20.97
C ASP A 34 -30.73 5.09 -20.59
N GLY A 35 -32.00 4.98 -20.20
CA GLY A 35 -32.59 3.74 -19.68
C GLY A 35 -32.51 3.59 -18.15
N GLY A 36 -31.88 4.53 -17.44
CA GLY A 36 -31.76 4.56 -15.98
C GLY A 36 -30.33 4.27 -15.51
N SER A 37 -29.94 4.86 -14.38
CA SER A 37 -28.58 4.72 -13.83
C SER A 37 -28.51 4.09 -12.43
N GLY A 38 -29.66 3.71 -11.84
CA GLY A 38 -29.67 3.05 -10.53
C GLY A 38 -28.87 1.76 -10.54
N GLY A 39 -27.95 1.60 -9.60
CA GLY A 39 -27.03 0.46 -9.51
C GLY A 39 -25.81 0.54 -10.43
N GLU A 40 -25.68 1.57 -11.27
CA GLU A 40 -24.47 1.75 -12.07
C GLU A 40 -23.26 1.99 -11.17
N PRO A 41 -22.09 1.40 -11.47
CA PRO A 41 -20.88 1.59 -10.67
C PRO A 41 -20.39 3.04 -10.70
N VAL A 42 -19.83 3.47 -9.57
CA VAL A 42 -19.21 4.78 -9.39
C VAL A 42 -17.74 4.59 -9.01
N TYR A 43 -16.87 5.35 -9.67
CA TYR A 43 -15.42 5.20 -9.57
C TYR A 43 -14.75 6.46 -9.02
N ALA A 44 -13.67 6.29 -8.26
CA ALA A 44 -12.82 7.38 -7.82
C ALA A 44 -12.16 8.04 -9.03
N SER A 45 -12.32 9.34 -9.19
CA SER A 45 -11.78 10.10 -10.31
C SER A 45 -10.30 10.40 -10.13
N GLN A 46 -9.78 10.31 -8.91
CA GLN A 46 -8.39 10.55 -8.54
C GLN A 46 -8.09 9.80 -7.24
N GLY A 47 -6.84 9.39 -7.02
CA GLY A 47 -6.42 8.67 -5.81
C GLY A 47 -6.45 9.56 -4.58
N GLY A 48 -6.83 9.03 -3.42
CA GLY A 48 -7.00 9.84 -2.21
C GLY A 48 -7.59 9.07 -1.04
N THR A 49 -7.88 9.77 0.06
CA THR A 49 -8.44 9.17 1.28
C THR A 49 -9.90 9.59 1.44
N VAL A 50 -10.78 8.63 1.75
CA VAL A 50 -12.17 8.91 2.08
C VAL A 50 -12.22 9.68 3.41
N VAL A 51 -12.61 10.96 3.37
CA VAL A 51 -12.66 11.85 4.54
C VAL A 51 -14.07 12.12 5.05
N TYR A 52 -15.10 11.83 4.24
CA TYR A 52 -16.50 11.77 4.68
C TYR A 52 -17.23 10.63 3.97
N ALA A 53 -18.17 9.98 4.67
CA ALA A 53 -18.97 8.88 4.14
C ALA A 53 -20.35 8.81 4.80
N GLY A 54 -21.34 8.27 4.08
CA GLY A 54 -22.66 7.92 4.60
C GLY A 54 -23.72 9.00 4.40
N ALA A 55 -24.72 9.06 5.28
CA ALA A 55 -25.86 9.95 5.12
C ALA A 55 -25.44 11.43 5.19
N ALA A 56 -25.90 12.25 4.23
CA ALA A 56 -25.64 13.68 4.22
C ALA A 56 -26.82 14.48 3.67
N SER A 57 -27.05 15.64 4.29
CA SER A 57 -28.12 16.55 3.86
C SER A 57 -27.89 16.98 2.41
N GLY A 58 -28.89 16.70 1.55
CA GLY A 58 -28.83 17.02 0.12
C GLY A 58 -28.21 15.92 -0.77
N PHE A 59 -27.60 14.88 -0.19
CA PHE A 59 -26.97 13.78 -0.94
C PHE A 59 -27.64 12.42 -0.74
N GLY A 60 -28.56 12.32 0.23
CA GLY A 60 -29.36 11.13 0.50
C GLY A 60 -28.91 10.35 1.73
N GLY A 61 -29.47 9.14 1.91
CA GLY A 61 -29.27 8.30 3.09
C GLY A 61 -30.50 7.47 3.45
N PRO A 62 -30.46 6.69 4.55
CA PRO A 62 -29.38 6.58 5.54
C PRO A 62 -28.18 5.73 5.07
N ASP A 63 -27.07 5.75 5.82
CA ASP A 63 -25.87 4.92 5.58
C ASP A 63 -26.27 3.43 5.36
N PRO A 64 -25.70 2.71 4.36
CA PRO A 64 -24.57 3.06 3.49
C PRO A 64 -24.87 4.06 2.35
N ALA A 65 -26.08 4.60 2.25
CA ALA A 65 -26.43 5.58 1.23
C ALA A 65 -26.08 7.03 1.64
N GLY A 66 -25.86 7.87 0.63
CA GLY A 66 -25.62 9.31 0.77
C GLY A 66 -24.44 9.77 -0.08
N TRP A 67 -23.32 10.09 0.57
CA TRP A 67 -22.13 10.61 -0.10
C TRP A 67 -20.83 9.89 0.29
N LEU A 68 -19.82 10.10 -0.54
CA LEU A 68 -18.41 9.91 -0.24
C LEU A 68 -17.64 11.19 -0.62
N VAL A 69 -16.67 11.56 0.19
CA VAL A 69 -15.73 12.65 -0.10
C VAL A 69 -14.32 12.10 -0.05
N VAL A 70 -13.56 12.29 -1.12
CA VAL A 70 -12.18 11.82 -1.24
C VAL A 70 -11.25 13.01 -1.26
N ASP A 71 -10.37 13.11 -0.27
CA ASP A 71 -9.30 14.10 -0.22
C ASP A 71 -8.06 13.56 -0.94
N HIS A 72 -7.54 14.33 -1.89
CA HIS A 72 -6.42 13.91 -2.72
C HIS A 72 -5.14 14.60 -2.26
N PRO A 73 -4.11 13.86 -1.83
CA PRO A 73 -2.83 14.47 -1.49
C PRO A 73 -2.15 15.00 -2.76
N ALA A 74 -1.11 15.82 -2.57
CA ALA A 74 -0.41 16.46 -3.69
C ALA A 74 0.19 15.45 -4.69
N ALA A 75 0.63 14.28 -4.22
CA ALA A 75 1.15 13.20 -5.05
C ALA A 75 0.10 12.69 -6.06
N ASP A 76 -1.18 12.73 -5.70
CA ASP A 76 -2.29 12.31 -6.55
C ASP A 76 -2.93 13.45 -7.33
N GLY A 77 -2.35 14.66 -7.27
CA GLY A 77 -2.84 15.83 -8.02
C GLY A 77 -3.61 16.86 -7.21
N GLY A 78 -3.82 16.62 -5.91
CA GLY A 78 -4.41 17.59 -4.98
C GLY A 78 -5.91 17.81 -5.14
N GLY A 79 -6.53 18.45 -4.15
CA GLY A 79 -7.94 18.83 -4.15
C GLY A 79 -8.84 17.77 -3.52
N THR A 80 -10.16 17.88 -3.72
CA THR A 80 -11.14 16.94 -3.15
C THR A 80 -12.24 16.66 -4.16
N THR A 81 -12.72 15.43 -4.24
CA THR A 81 -13.93 15.08 -4.98
C THR A 81 -15.06 14.63 -4.07
N VAL A 82 -16.30 14.88 -4.49
CA VAL A 82 -17.52 14.47 -3.78
C VAL A 82 -18.35 13.61 -4.71
N TYR A 83 -18.85 12.49 -4.20
CA TYR A 83 -19.74 11.55 -4.87
C TYR A 83 -21.03 11.46 -4.08
N GLY A 84 -22.13 11.91 -4.65
CA GLY A 84 -23.44 12.00 -4.01
C GLY A 84 -24.48 11.12 -4.67
N HIS A 85 -25.58 10.84 -3.95
CA HIS A 85 -26.66 9.95 -4.41
C HIS A 85 -26.18 8.52 -4.69
N ILE A 86 -25.26 8.06 -3.86
CA ILE A 86 -24.62 6.75 -3.98
C ILE A 86 -24.93 5.85 -2.78
N VAL A 87 -24.74 4.54 -2.96
CA VAL A 87 -24.51 3.58 -1.88
C VAL A 87 -23.03 3.25 -1.88
N ARG A 88 -22.33 3.61 -0.79
CA ARG A 88 -20.88 3.43 -0.70
C ARG A 88 -20.50 1.96 -0.61
N GLU A 89 -19.38 1.62 -1.22
CA GLU A 89 -18.75 0.28 -1.17
C GLU A 89 -17.36 0.33 -0.52
N VAL A 90 -16.93 1.52 -0.07
CA VAL A 90 -15.72 1.74 0.71
C VAL A 90 -16.06 2.44 2.03
N GLU A 91 -15.16 2.29 3.00
CA GLU A 91 -15.32 2.82 4.36
C GLU A 91 -14.68 4.21 4.53
N LEU A 92 -15.15 4.94 5.54
CA LEU A 92 -14.50 6.17 5.98
C LEU A 92 -13.04 5.89 6.38
N GLY A 93 -12.11 6.71 5.90
CA GLY A 93 -10.67 6.55 6.14
C GLY A 93 -9.96 5.62 5.15
N SER A 94 -10.68 4.92 4.25
CA SER A 94 -10.05 4.11 3.22
C SER A 94 -9.25 4.97 2.23
N ARG A 95 -8.04 4.53 1.89
CA ARG A 95 -7.34 4.98 0.69
C ARG A 95 -8.03 4.37 -0.54
N VAL A 96 -8.25 5.17 -1.56
CA VAL A 96 -8.77 4.74 -2.87
C VAL A 96 -7.82 5.18 -3.97
N GLU A 97 -7.71 4.36 -5.01
CA GLU A 97 -6.89 4.67 -6.19
C GLU A 97 -7.73 5.22 -7.35
N ALA A 98 -7.10 6.01 -8.22
CA ALA A 98 -7.79 6.56 -9.37
C ALA A 98 -8.33 5.44 -10.28
N GLY A 99 -9.62 5.47 -10.60
CA GLY A 99 -10.32 4.44 -11.37
C GLY A 99 -10.86 3.29 -10.52
N GLN A 100 -10.64 3.27 -9.21
CA GLN A 100 -11.21 2.26 -8.30
C GLN A 100 -12.72 2.44 -8.17
N ARG A 101 -13.48 1.35 -8.20
CA ARG A 101 -14.90 1.37 -7.84
C ARG A 101 -15.05 1.65 -6.35
N ILE A 102 -15.80 2.68 -6.01
CA ILE A 102 -15.98 3.15 -4.63
C ILE A 102 -17.43 3.09 -4.16
N ALA A 103 -18.37 2.96 -5.08
CA ALA A 103 -19.78 2.96 -4.81
C ALA A 103 -20.59 2.46 -6.02
N HIS A 104 -21.91 2.45 -5.87
CA HIS A 104 -22.85 2.45 -6.99
C HIS A 104 -23.90 3.54 -6.81
N VAL A 105 -24.52 3.99 -7.91
CA VAL A 105 -25.62 4.95 -7.88
C VAL A 105 -26.78 4.36 -7.10
N ASN A 106 -27.30 5.09 -6.11
CA ASN A 106 -28.40 4.61 -5.30
C ASN A 106 -29.69 4.51 -6.14
N PRO A 107 -30.28 3.31 -6.31
CA PRO A 107 -31.50 3.15 -7.10
C PRO A 107 -32.75 3.76 -6.45
N ASP A 108 -32.71 4.09 -5.15
CA ASP A 108 -33.85 4.68 -4.45
C ASP A 108 -33.94 6.20 -4.62
N SER A 109 -34.80 6.64 -5.54
CA SER A 109 -35.09 8.08 -5.76
C SER A 109 -35.74 8.76 -4.56
N GLY A 110 -36.36 8.02 -3.62
CA GLY A 110 -36.93 8.57 -2.40
C GLY A 110 -35.88 9.17 -1.46
N SER A 111 -34.66 8.64 -1.51
CA SER A 111 -33.50 9.18 -0.79
C SER A 111 -32.84 10.37 -1.50
N ASN A 112 -33.17 10.62 -2.78
CA ASN A 112 -32.58 11.64 -3.64
C ASN A 112 -33.59 12.75 -3.99
N GLY A 113 -34.48 13.11 -3.06
CA GLY A 113 -35.46 14.18 -3.24
C GLY A 113 -36.50 13.93 -4.33
N GLY A 114 -36.70 12.67 -4.74
CA GLY A 114 -37.63 12.28 -5.81
C GLY A 114 -37.05 12.42 -7.23
N VAL A 115 -35.78 12.77 -7.38
CA VAL A 115 -35.10 12.86 -8.68
C VAL A 115 -34.71 11.45 -9.15
N PRO A 116 -34.82 11.11 -10.44
CA PRO A 116 -34.36 9.82 -10.96
C PRO A 116 -32.92 9.52 -10.54
N PRO A 117 -32.55 8.25 -10.26
CA PRO A 117 -31.20 7.88 -9.87
C PRO A 117 -30.15 8.46 -10.82
N HIS A 118 -29.15 9.11 -10.24
CA HIS A 118 -28.02 9.76 -10.91
C HIS A 118 -26.85 9.86 -9.91
N LEU A 119 -25.63 10.04 -10.41
CA LEU A 119 -24.49 10.43 -9.59
C LEU A 119 -24.40 11.96 -9.56
N HIS A 120 -24.35 12.55 -8.37
CA HIS A 120 -23.93 13.94 -8.22
C HIS A 120 -22.43 14.01 -7.94
N PHE A 121 -21.67 14.77 -8.71
CA PHE A 121 -20.22 14.82 -8.62
C PHE A 121 -19.70 16.25 -8.45
N GLU A 122 -18.94 16.53 -7.38
CA GLU A 122 -18.30 17.83 -7.15
C GLU A 122 -16.77 17.72 -7.18
N TRP A 123 -16.10 18.83 -7.55
CA TRP A 123 -14.64 18.97 -7.45
C TRP A 123 -14.28 20.24 -6.68
N HIS A 124 -13.41 20.14 -5.69
CA HIS A 124 -12.92 21.25 -4.89
C HIS A 124 -11.43 21.45 -5.05
N ARG A 125 -10.99 22.71 -5.01
CA ARG A 125 -9.59 23.08 -5.24
C ARG A 125 -8.62 22.57 -4.16
N TYR A 126 -9.06 22.52 -2.90
CA TYR A 126 -8.19 22.19 -1.77
C TYR A 126 -8.82 21.12 -0.87
N SER A 127 -9.75 21.54 -0.01
CA SER A 127 -10.55 20.67 0.84
C SER A 127 -12.03 20.80 0.45
N TRP A 128 -12.88 19.92 0.97
CA TRP A 128 -14.32 20.14 0.90
C TRP A 128 -14.70 21.48 1.53
N THR A 129 -15.45 22.29 0.80
CA THR A 129 -15.88 23.63 1.24
C THR A 129 -17.36 23.85 0.97
N GLN A 130 -17.97 24.76 1.72
CA GLN A 130 -19.29 25.30 1.40
C GLN A 130 -19.30 25.92 -0.02
N PRO A 131 -20.50 26.09 -0.62
CA PRO A 131 -20.69 26.76 -1.91
C PRO A 131 -19.86 28.03 -2.11
N GLY A 132 -19.17 28.15 -3.24
CA GLY A 132 -18.31 29.31 -3.53
C GLY A 132 -17.15 29.02 -4.49
N PRO A 133 -16.22 29.98 -4.67
CA PRO A 133 -15.17 29.92 -5.70
C PRO A 133 -14.13 28.80 -5.50
N GLY A 134 -14.17 28.11 -4.36
CA GLY A 134 -13.35 26.91 -4.10
C GLY A 134 -13.86 25.65 -4.81
N ARG A 135 -15.09 25.67 -5.32
CA ARG A 135 -15.70 24.59 -6.11
C ARG A 135 -15.44 24.85 -7.60
N LEU A 136 -14.89 23.85 -8.27
CA LEU A 136 -14.46 23.89 -9.66
C LEU A 136 -15.47 23.14 -10.52
N ASP A 137 -15.59 23.53 -11.80
CA ASP A 137 -16.38 22.78 -12.77
C ASP A 137 -15.76 21.38 -12.99
N PRO A 138 -16.44 20.30 -12.57
CA PRO A 138 -15.92 18.95 -12.71
C PRO A 138 -15.64 18.54 -14.16
N LEU A 139 -16.38 19.04 -15.15
CA LEU A 139 -16.15 18.70 -16.56
C LEU A 139 -14.81 19.25 -17.05
N THR A 140 -14.40 20.42 -16.56
CA THR A 140 -13.06 20.97 -16.85
C THR A 140 -11.98 20.09 -16.24
N MET A 141 -12.19 19.61 -15.00
CA MET A 141 -11.22 18.75 -14.30
C MET A 141 -11.10 17.35 -14.92
N LEU A 142 -12.18 16.86 -15.53
CA LEU A 142 -12.27 15.58 -16.24
C LEU A 142 -11.80 15.66 -17.70
N THR A 143 -11.25 16.79 -18.15
CA THR A 143 -10.59 16.87 -19.46
C THR A 143 -9.45 15.85 -19.50
N ASP A 144 -9.42 15.03 -20.56
CA ASP A 144 -8.47 13.91 -20.74
C ASP A 144 -8.56 12.78 -19.69
N ALA A 145 -9.64 12.71 -18.90
CA ALA A 145 -9.86 11.60 -18.00
C ALA A 145 -10.04 10.27 -18.77
N LEU A 146 -9.43 9.22 -18.24
CA LEU A 146 -9.49 7.86 -18.73
C LEU A 146 -10.86 7.24 -18.42
N GLU A 147 -11.28 6.26 -19.21
CA GLU A 147 -12.46 5.44 -18.90
C GLU A 147 -12.14 4.49 -17.73
N PRO A 148 -13.05 4.32 -16.75
CA PRO A 148 -12.85 3.38 -15.67
C PRO A 148 -12.81 1.93 -16.20
N PRO A 149 -12.13 1.02 -15.48
CA PRO A 149 -12.04 -0.38 -15.87
C PRO A 149 -13.43 -1.01 -16.03
N ALA A 150 -13.59 -1.89 -17.02
CA ALA A 150 -14.89 -2.42 -17.43
C ALA A 150 -15.56 -3.39 -16.42
N ASN A 151 -14.92 -3.70 -15.29
CA ASN A 151 -15.32 -4.80 -14.42
C ASN A 151 -16.03 -4.31 -13.15
N ASN A 152 -17.29 -4.74 -12.98
CA ASN A 152 -18.14 -4.55 -11.81
C ASN A 152 -17.70 -5.39 -10.58
N GLN A 153 -16.40 -5.53 -10.30
CA GLN A 153 -15.95 -6.35 -9.17
C GLN A 153 -16.01 -5.57 -7.85
N ASP A 154 -16.34 -6.31 -6.79
CA ASP A 154 -16.47 -5.88 -5.38
C ASP A 154 -15.11 -5.41 -4.84
N PRO A 155 -15.03 -4.31 -4.07
CA PRO A 155 -13.77 -3.79 -3.52
C PRO A 155 -13.01 -4.74 -2.58
N SER A 156 -13.65 -5.81 -2.08
CA SER A 156 -12.98 -6.86 -1.31
C SER A 156 -12.19 -7.86 -2.18
N ASP A 157 -12.41 -7.85 -3.49
CA ASP A 157 -11.72 -8.70 -4.48
C ASP A 157 -10.66 -7.94 -5.30
N MET A 158 -10.41 -6.65 -4.99
CA MET A 158 -9.40 -5.85 -5.68
C MET A 158 -8.10 -5.83 -4.86
N PRO A 159 -7.04 -6.56 -5.27
CA PRO A 159 -5.70 -6.33 -4.72
C PRO A 159 -5.31 -4.87 -5.01
N SER A 160 -4.50 -4.25 -4.15
CA SER A 160 -3.89 -2.95 -4.46
C SER A 160 -3.32 -3.03 -5.87
N THR A 161 -3.86 -2.26 -6.83
CA THR A 161 -3.52 -2.41 -8.26
C THR A 161 -2.11 -1.95 -8.60
N THR A 162 -1.29 -1.65 -7.60
CA THR A 162 0.16 -1.54 -7.74
C THR A 162 0.77 -2.42 -6.65
N PRO A 163 1.46 -3.51 -7.03
CA PRO A 163 2.26 -4.25 -6.04
C PRO A 163 3.29 -3.30 -5.44
N ILE A 164 3.66 -3.52 -4.19
CA ILE A 164 4.89 -2.91 -3.69
C ILE A 164 6.08 -3.69 -4.24
N PHE A 165 7.16 -2.97 -4.53
CA PHE A 165 8.40 -3.58 -5.01
C PHE A 165 9.42 -3.70 -3.88
N GLY A 166 10.25 -4.72 -3.97
CA GLY A 166 11.39 -4.94 -3.10
C GLY A 166 12.61 -5.39 -3.87
N ILE A 167 13.70 -5.59 -3.15
CA ILE A 167 14.93 -6.19 -3.63
C ILE A 167 15.37 -7.29 -2.69
N ASP A 168 16.06 -8.29 -3.22
CA ASP A 168 16.88 -9.20 -2.43
C ASP A 168 18.37 -9.03 -2.73
N ILE A 169 19.18 -9.08 -1.68
CA ILE A 169 20.60 -8.66 -1.72
C ILE A 169 21.49 -9.53 -0.85
N SER A 170 22.78 -9.56 -1.16
CA SER A 170 23.82 -10.23 -0.38
C SER A 170 25.12 -9.43 -0.40
N HIS A 171 26.22 -9.99 0.11
CA HIS A 171 27.54 -9.37 0.01
C HIS A 171 27.97 -8.95 -1.40
N TYR A 172 27.40 -9.54 -2.47
CA TYR A 172 27.66 -9.10 -3.85
C TYR A 172 27.23 -7.65 -4.11
N GLN A 173 26.29 -7.14 -3.31
CA GLN A 173 25.78 -5.79 -3.39
C GLN A 173 26.41 -4.84 -2.36
N ASN A 174 27.53 -5.21 -1.73
CA ASN A 174 28.19 -4.37 -0.74
C ASN A 174 28.38 -2.92 -1.25
N GLY A 175 28.09 -1.95 -0.37
CA GLY A 175 28.09 -0.52 -0.67
C GLY A 175 26.91 -0.02 -1.52
N LEU A 176 25.83 -0.79 -1.68
CA LEU A 176 24.58 -0.32 -2.28
C LEU A 176 23.99 0.82 -1.44
N ASP A 177 23.56 1.90 -2.10
CA ASP A 177 22.91 3.03 -1.44
C ASP A 177 21.42 2.73 -1.20
N LEU A 178 21.11 2.17 -0.04
CA LEU A 178 19.73 1.83 0.32
C LEU A 178 18.82 3.06 0.46
N ALA A 179 19.37 4.25 0.78
CA ALA A 179 18.56 5.46 0.79
C ALA A 179 18.08 5.81 -0.63
N GLN A 180 18.94 5.66 -1.63
CA GLN A 180 18.56 5.81 -3.04
C GLN A 180 17.58 4.72 -3.49
N VAL A 181 17.77 3.46 -3.06
CA VAL A 181 16.79 2.37 -3.33
C VAL A 181 15.40 2.78 -2.86
N PHE A 182 15.28 3.26 -1.62
CA PHE A 182 13.97 3.68 -1.08
C PHE A 182 13.43 4.95 -1.75
N ALA A 183 14.31 5.88 -2.16
CA ALA A 183 13.91 7.04 -2.94
C ALA A 183 13.36 6.67 -4.34
N GLU A 184 13.75 5.51 -4.87
CA GLU A 184 13.22 4.95 -6.13
C GLU A 184 11.87 4.22 -5.95
N GLY A 185 11.36 4.11 -4.72
CA GLY A 185 10.01 3.59 -4.43
C GLY A 185 9.97 2.13 -3.98
N PHE A 186 11.10 1.52 -3.64
CA PHE A 186 11.13 0.19 -3.04
C PHE A 186 10.70 0.23 -1.56
N GLU A 187 9.94 -0.77 -1.12
CA GLU A 187 9.30 -0.82 0.20
C GLU A 187 9.88 -1.89 1.13
N PHE A 188 10.54 -2.91 0.57
CA PHE A 188 11.09 -4.02 1.34
C PHE A 188 12.45 -4.50 0.81
N VAL A 189 13.25 -5.07 1.71
CA VAL A 189 14.56 -5.67 1.43
C VAL A 189 14.60 -7.08 2.03
N ILE A 190 15.05 -8.05 1.24
CA ILE A 190 15.33 -9.42 1.70
C ILE A 190 16.85 -9.64 1.62
N ALA A 191 17.56 -9.61 2.75
CA ALA A 191 19.02 -9.60 2.76
C ALA A 191 19.61 -10.91 3.32
N LYS A 192 20.69 -11.39 2.70
CA LYS A 192 21.40 -12.61 3.14
C LYS A 192 21.97 -12.39 4.53
N VAL A 193 21.71 -13.32 5.43
CA VAL A 193 22.31 -13.37 6.77
C VAL A 193 23.40 -14.43 6.81
N SER A 194 23.11 -15.63 6.32
CA SER A 194 24.04 -16.76 6.41
C SER A 194 23.76 -17.84 5.36
N GLU A 195 24.69 -18.79 5.24
CA GLU A 195 24.59 -19.98 4.41
C GLU A 195 25.20 -21.17 5.13
N GLY A 196 24.47 -22.28 5.15
CA GLY A 196 24.93 -23.50 5.82
C GLY A 196 25.32 -23.27 7.27
N ASP A 197 26.20 -24.11 7.80
CA ASP A 197 26.72 -24.00 9.16
C ASP A 197 28.10 -23.30 9.22
N TYR A 198 28.49 -22.62 8.15
CA TYR A 198 29.87 -22.13 7.97
C TYR A 198 30.02 -20.69 7.49
N TYR A 199 28.99 -20.06 6.91
CA TYR A 199 29.11 -18.72 6.32
C TYR A 199 28.11 -17.73 6.91
N THR A 200 28.62 -16.56 7.27
CA THR A 200 27.84 -15.36 7.63
C THR A 200 28.10 -14.26 6.62
N ASP A 201 27.06 -13.54 6.20
CA ASP A 201 27.20 -12.43 5.26
C ASP A 201 27.69 -11.17 5.97
N ASP A 202 28.90 -10.71 5.62
CA ASP A 202 29.52 -9.53 6.25
C ASP A 202 28.80 -8.21 5.92
N SER A 203 27.93 -8.19 4.90
CA SER A 203 27.17 -6.99 4.52
C SER A 203 25.83 -6.89 5.25
N TRP A 204 25.36 -7.99 5.87
CA TRP A 204 24.12 -8.05 6.64
C TRP A 204 23.95 -6.89 7.64
N PRO A 205 24.91 -6.58 8.54
CA PRO A 205 24.70 -5.54 9.54
C PRO A 205 24.44 -4.16 8.91
N ALA A 206 25.15 -3.83 7.83
CA ALA A 206 24.99 -2.56 7.14
C ALA A 206 23.62 -2.47 6.42
N PHE A 207 23.18 -3.55 5.77
CA PHE A 207 21.87 -3.59 5.12
C PHE A 207 20.73 -3.57 6.13
N ARG A 208 20.86 -4.31 7.24
CA ARG A 208 19.90 -4.32 8.34
C ARG A 208 19.72 -2.91 8.89
N ASP A 209 20.81 -2.30 9.33
CA ASP A 209 20.76 -1.02 10.05
C ASP A 209 20.20 0.10 9.13
N ALA A 210 20.60 0.14 7.86
CA ALA A 210 20.10 1.11 6.91
C ALA A 210 18.61 0.90 6.56
N THR A 211 18.16 -0.35 6.41
CA THR A 211 16.74 -0.66 6.14
C THR A 211 15.86 -0.30 7.32
N LEU A 212 16.27 -0.66 8.54
CA LEU A 212 15.53 -0.33 9.77
C LEU A 212 15.51 1.17 10.02
N ALA A 213 16.62 1.88 9.81
CA ALA A 213 16.68 3.34 9.95
C ALA A 213 15.75 4.07 8.97
N ALA A 214 15.50 3.50 7.79
CA ALA A 214 14.54 4.01 6.81
C ALA A 214 13.08 3.65 7.11
N GLY A 215 12.82 2.85 8.15
CA GLY A 215 11.47 2.37 8.50
C GLY A 215 10.89 1.38 7.49
N LYS A 216 11.73 0.79 6.61
CA LYS A 216 11.30 -0.14 5.57
C LYS A 216 11.19 -1.57 6.08
N ILE A 217 10.59 -2.44 5.29
CA ILE A 217 10.41 -3.84 5.67
C ILE A 217 11.71 -4.58 5.42
N LEU A 218 12.18 -5.34 6.41
CA LEU A 218 13.39 -6.15 6.32
C LEU A 218 13.06 -7.61 6.59
N VAL A 219 13.60 -8.49 5.75
CA VAL A 219 13.63 -9.94 5.96
C VAL A 219 15.09 -10.39 5.91
N GLY A 220 15.53 -11.17 6.89
CA GLY A 220 16.83 -11.82 6.85
C GLY A 220 16.70 -13.22 6.26
N TYR A 221 17.48 -13.59 5.25
CA TYR A 221 17.41 -14.93 4.67
C TYR A 221 18.62 -15.82 4.99
N HIS A 222 18.35 -17.12 5.09
CA HIS A 222 19.33 -18.18 5.24
C HIS A 222 19.34 -19.10 4.02
N TYR A 223 20.49 -19.26 3.39
CA TYR A 223 20.66 -20.24 2.31
C TYR A 223 20.87 -21.64 2.90
N VAL A 224 19.89 -22.51 2.69
CA VAL A 224 19.86 -23.87 3.27
C VAL A 224 20.87 -24.75 2.55
N ARG A 225 21.60 -25.57 3.32
CA ARG A 225 22.56 -26.56 2.83
C ARG A 225 22.18 -27.95 3.31
N GLY A 226 21.95 -28.86 2.36
CA GLY A 226 21.53 -30.24 2.62
C GLY A 226 22.63 -31.14 3.19
N ASP A 227 23.87 -30.70 3.13
CA ASP A 227 25.05 -31.35 3.68
C ASP A 227 25.44 -30.86 5.09
N CYS A 228 24.67 -29.93 5.67
CA CYS A 228 24.90 -29.35 7.00
C CYS A 228 23.85 -29.81 8.03
N ASP A 229 24.21 -29.78 9.31
CA ASP A 229 23.26 -30.06 10.40
C ASP A 229 22.25 -28.91 10.55
N ALA A 230 20.97 -29.24 10.73
CA ALA A 230 19.90 -28.24 10.79
C ALA A 230 19.97 -27.34 12.04
N GLU A 231 20.39 -27.88 13.18
CA GLU A 231 20.53 -27.12 14.43
C GLU A 231 21.75 -26.19 14.37
N ALA A 232 22.83 -26.62 13.71
CA ALA A 232 24.01 -25.80 13.46
C ALA A 232 23.73 -24.64 12.49
N GLN A 233 23.01 -24.91 11.38
CA GLN A 233 22.52 -23.89 10.45
C GLN A 233 21.66 -22.84 11.18
N ALA A 234 20.68 -23.29 11.96
CA ALA A 234 19.80 -22.40 12.72
C ALA A 234 20.55 -21.59 13.78
N ALA A 235 21.53 -22.19 14.48
CA ALA A 235 22.34 -21.46 15.45
C ALA A 235 23.15 -20.35 14.78
N LEU A 236 23.86 -20.66 13.68
CA LEU A 236 24.64 -19.67 12.94
C LEU A 236 23.75 -18.53 12.42
N PHE A 237 22.60 -18.86 11.84
CA PHE A 237 21.66 -17.86 11.33
C PHE A 237 21.13 -16.95 12.44
N VAL A 238 20.61 -17.50 13.54
CA VAL A 238 20.01 -16.71 14.61
C VAL A 238 21.05 -15.84 15.31
N ASP A 239 22.26 -16.38 15.54
CA ASP A 239 23.36 -15.62 16.15
C ASP A 239 23.76 -14.41 15.29
N HIS A 240 23.83 -14.56 13.97
CA HIS A 240 24.19 -13.46 13.05
C HIS A 240 23.02 -12.53 12.72
N LEU A 241 21.77 -13.03 12.75
CA LEU A 241 20.56 -12.22 12.61
C LEU A 241 20.54 -11.14 13.72
N GLY A 242 20.80 -11.57 14.96
CA GLY A 242 21.01 -10.71 16.13
C GLY A 242 19.73 -10.14 16.74
N ASP A 243 18.75 -9.73 15.93
CA ASP A 243 17.44 -9.26 16.38
C ASP A 243 16.36 -10.27 16.00
N HIS A 244 15.75 -10.90 17.00
CA HIS A 244 14.74 -11.94 16.82
C HIS A 244 13.38 -11.39 16.37
N GLY A 245 13.19 -10.06 16.40
CA GLY A 245 12.02 -9.39 15.84
C GLY A 245 12.05 -9.29 14.32
N ILE A 246 13.21 -9.54 13.69
CA ILE A 246 13.33 -9.54 12.22
C ILE A 246 12.79 -10.88 11.68
N PRO A 247 11.80 -10.87 10.78
CA PRO A 247 11.29 -12.09 10.17
C PRO A 247 12.36 -12.73 9.28
N ALA A 248 12.37 -14.06 9.28
CA ALA A 248 13.30 -14.87 8.51
C ALA A 248 12.67 -15.41 7.22
N MET A 249 13.51 -15.64 6.20
CA MET A 249 13.20 -16.45 5.03
C MET A 249 14.21 -17.60 4.92
N LEU A 250 13.73 -18.78 4.54
CA LEU A 250 14.60 -19.87 4.14
C LEU A 250 14.71 -19.95 2.62
N ASP A 251 15.94 -20.02 2.14
CA ASP A 251 16.28 -20.12 0.73
C ASP A 251 16.64 -21.56 0.37
N GLN A 252 15.73 -22.21 -0.37
CA GLN A 252 15.79 -23.61 -0.81
C GLN A 252 16.06 -23.67 -2.32
N GLU A 253 17.31 -23.96 -2.65
CA GLU A 253 17.76 -24.07 -4.02
C GLU A 253 18.94 -25.05 -4.16
N ALA A 254 19.90 -24.78 -5.05
CA ALA A 254 20.95 -25.72 -5.38
C ALA A 254 21.70 -26.22 -4.14
N ASN A 255 21.72 -27.55 -3.96
CA ASN A 255 22.34 -28.24 -2.82
C ASN A 255 21.66 -28.06 -1.46
N SER A 256 20.44 -27.53 -1.38
CA SER A 256 19.68 -27.42 -0.13
C SER A 256 19.08 -28.75 0.36
N GLY A 257 19.17 -29.82 -0.45
CA GLY A 257 18.58 -31.12 -0.11
C GLY A 257 17.09 -31.19 -0.43
N ASP A 258 16.37 -32.07 0.26
CA ASP A 258 14.92 -32.22 0.10
C ASP A 258 14.13 -31.29 1.03
N ILE A 259 12.80 -31.29 0.90
CA ILE A 259 11.92 -30.47 1.74
C ILE A 259 11.96 -30.87 3.23
N GLY A 260 12.47 -32.06 3.55
CA GLY A 260 12.70 -32.50 4.94
C GLY A 260 13.79 -31.68 5.60
N VAL A 261 14.88 -31.39 4.88
CA VAL A 261 15.96 -30.49 5.36
C VAL A 261 15.39 -29.09 5.62
N PHE A 262 14.64 -28.53 4.68
CA PHE A 262 13.98 -27.23 4.83
C PHE A 262 13.17 -27.16 6.12
N ARG A 263 12.27 -28.14 6.35
CA ARG A 263 11.40 -28.17 7.53
C ARG A 263 12.19 -28.35 8.83
N ALA A 264 13.30 -29.09 8.80
CA ALA A 264 14.16 -29.24 9.96
C ALA A 264 14.86 -27.93 10.33
N VAL A 265 15.40 -27.20 9.35
CA VAL A 265 16.01 -25.88 9.57
C VAL A 265 14.97 -24.87 10.03
N GLN A 266 13.78 -24.87 9.41
CA GLN A 266 12.66 -24.00 9.81
C GLN A 266 12.33 -24.20 11.29
N ALA A 267 12.08 -25.44 11.70
CA ALA A 267 11.74 -25.77 13.08
C ALA A 267 12.88 -25.38 14.05
N ALA A 268 14.14 -25.58 13.66
CA ALA A 268 15.28 -25.23 14.49
C ALA A 268 15.43 -23.71 14.71
N ILE A 269 15.12 -22.90 13.69
CA ILE A 269 15.07 -21.42 13.78
C ILE A 269 13.89 -20.97 14.64
N GLU A 270 12.69 -21.52 14.42
CA GLU A 270 11.48 -21.18 15.18
C GLU A 270 11.62 -21.55 16.66
N ASN A 271 12.25 -22.69 16.97
CA ASN A 271 12.58 -23.09 18.34
C ASN A 271 13.54 -22.13 19.06
N ARG A 272 14.25 -21.28 18.31
CA ARG A 272 15.12 -20.20 18.83
C ARG A 272 14.41 -18.85 18.93
N GLY A 273 13.11 -18.82 18.67
CA GLY A 273 12.27 -17.63 18.83
C GLY A 273 12.33 -16.67 17.65
N VAL A 274 12.80 -17.11 16.48
CA VAL A 274 12.76 -16.33 15.24
C VAL A 274 11.68 -16.90 14.33
N ARG A 275 10.78 -16.05 13.86
CA ARG A 275 9.72 -16.50 12.95
C ARG A 275 10.24 -16.64 11.53
N VAL A 276 10.01 -17.78 10.89
CA VAL A 276 10.21 -17.95 9.45
C VAL A 276 8.90 -17.59 8.73
N GLY A 277 8.88 -16.42 8.10
CA GLY A 277 7.69 -15.84 7.47
C GLY A 277 7.57 -16.12 5.96
N LEU A 278 8.66 -16.52 5.30
CA LEU A 278 8.72 -16.79 3.86
C LEU A 278 9.60 -18.00 3.54
N SER A 279 9.33 -18.60 2.38
CA SER A 279 10.12 -19.70 1.82
C SER A 279 10.50 -19.36 0.38
N TYR A 280 11.78 -19.14 0.09
CA TYR A 280 12.23 -19.06 -1.31
C TYR A 280 12.42 -20.46 -1.85
N LEU A 281 11.70 -20.77 -2.93
CA LEU A 281 11.79 -22.07 -3.62
C LEU A 281 11.29 -21.91 -5.06
N PRO A 282 12.15 -21.79 -6.08
CA PRO A 282 11.71 -21.61 -7.47
C PRO A 282 10.90 -22.79 -8.00
N HIS A 283 9.84 -22.54 -8.78
CA HIS A 283 8.98 -23.61 -9.32
C HIS A 283 9.77 -24.67 -10.11
N TRP A 284 10.76 -24.24 -10.91
CA TRP A 284 11.59 -25.16 -11.71
C TRP A 284 12.48 -26.06 -10.84
N TYR A 285 12.89 -25.59 -9.67
CA TYR A 285 13.65 -26.37 -8.71
C TYR A 285 12.72 -27.36 -8.00
N TRP A 286 11.56 -26.87 -7.53
CA TRP A 286 10.52 -27.70 -6.93
C TRP A 286 10.09 -28.86 -7.85
N GLU A 287 9.72 -28.57 -9.11
CA GLU A 287 9.25 -29.56 -10.07
C GLU A 287 10.38 -30.44 -10.60
N GLY A 288 11.48 -29.83 -11.04
CA GLY A 288 12.53 -30.52 -11.79
C GLY A 288 13.61 -31.19 -10.94
N HIS A 289 13.90 -30.68 -9.74
CA HIS A 289 15.06 -31.11 -8.94
C HIS A 289 14.66 -31.90 -7.69
N ILE A 290 13.61 -31.48 -6.97
CA ILE A 290 13.18 -32.16 -5.74
C ILE A 290 11.90 -33.00 -5.92
N GLY A 291 11.35 -33.07 -7.14
CA GLY A 291 10.32 -34.05 -7.51
C GLY A 291 8.90 -33.68 -7.08
N SER A 292 8.56 -32.39 -7.05
CA SER A 292 7.24 -31.86 -6.71
C SER A 292 6.67 -32.30 -5.35
N PRO A 293 7.42 -32.22 -4.25
CA PRO A 293 6.92 -32.63 -2.94
C PRO A 293 5.76 -31.74 -2.47
N ASP A 294 4.96 -32.26 -1.54
CA ASP A 294 3.91 -31.49 -0.85
C ASP A 294 4.53 -30.41 0.05
N LEU A 295 4.15 -29.17 -0.23
CA LEU A 295 4.56 -27.95 0.46
C LEU A 295 3.50 -27.50 1.47
N THR A 296 2.38 -28.21 1.64
CA THR A 296 1.36 -27.83 2.61
C THR A 296 1.99 -27.56 3.99
N GLY A 297 1.66 -26.41 4.57
CA GLY A 297 2.12 -25.99 5.90
C GLY A 297 3.54 -25.41 5.97
N ILE A 298 4.24 -25.20 4.84
CA ILE A 298 5.42 -24.29 4.86
C ILE A 298 4.96 -22.82 4.85
N PRO A 299 5.81 -21.87 5.28
CA PRO A 299 5.54 -20.45 5.11
C PRO A 299 5.31 -20.08 3.64
N PRO A 300 4.51 -19.04 3.32
CA PRO A 300 4.22 -18.64 1.95
C PRO A 300 5.46 -18.50 1.07
N LEU A 301 5.30 -18.78 -0.22
CA LEU A 301 6.41 -18.83 -1.16
C LEU A 301 6.84 -17.44 -1.61
N MET A 302 8.16 -17.26 -1.66
CA MET A 302 8.84 -16.42 -2.63
C MET A 302 9.29 -17.30 -3.79
N THR A 303 8.96 -16.95 -5.04
CA THR A 303 9.35 -17.73 -6.21
C THR A 303 10.00 -16.86 -7.27
N SER A 304 10.88 -17.46 -8.08
CA SER A 304 11.56 -16.77 -9.17
C SER A 304 11.11 -17.26 -10.54
N SER A 305 10.88 -16.29 -11.44
CA SER A 305 10.57 -16.52 -12.86
C SER A 305 10.83 -15.25 -13.65
N TYR A 306 11.88 -15.27 -14.47
CA TYR A 306 12.40 -14.06 -15.14
C TYR A 306 11.84 -13.84 -16.55
N GLY A 307 11.01 -14.78 -17.04
CA GLY A 307 10.46 -14.73 -18.40
C GLY A 307 11.57 -14.63 -19.47
N ASN A 308 11.37 -13.78 -20.47
CA ASN A 308 12.36 -13.53 -21.54
C ASN A 308 13.46 -12.54 -21.12
N GLY A 309 14.10 -12.75 -19.96
CA GLY A 309 15.21 -11.90 -19.49
C GLY A 309 14.80 -10.44 -19.30
N ARG A 310 13.78 -10.21 -18.46
CA ARG A 310 13.28 -8.87 -18.14
C ARG A 310 14.40 -8.02 -17.53
N SER A 311 14.73 -6.87 -18.13
CA SER A 311 15.75 -5.96 -17.60
C SER A 311 15.33 -4.50 -17.75
N GLY A 312 15.54 -3.69 -16.71
CA GLY A 312 15.11 -2.29 -16.65
C GLY A 312 14.53 -1.93 -15.28
N TYR A 313 13.79 -0.81 -15.20
CA TYR A 313 13.15 -0.41 -13.94
C TYR A 313 12.04 -1.39 -13.55
N ALA A 314 11.96 -1.73 -12.26
CA ALA A 314 10.98 -2.67 -11.71
C ALA A 314 9.54 -2.33 -12.16
N SER A 315 9.15 -1.06 -12.06
CA SER A 315 7.83 -0.56 -12.47
C SER A 315 7.51 -0.70 -13.96
N VAL A 316 8.53 -0.87 -14.81
CA VAL A 316 8.38 -1.03 -16.26
C VAL A 316 8.38 -2.49 -16.66
N ILE A 317 9.19 -3.31 -15.98
CA ILE A 317 9.40 -4.71 -16.38
C ILE A 317 8.55 -5.69 -15.58
N TYR A 318 7.84 -5.24 -14.55
CA TYR A 318 6.90 -6.06 -13.81
C TYR A 318 5.84 -6.64 -14.75
N PRO A 319 5.68 -7.97 -14.81
CA PRO A 319 4.81 -8.61 -15.80
C PRO A 319 3.31 -8.53 -15.47
N GLY A 320 2.94 -7.99 -14.32
CA GLY A 320 1.55 -7.90 -13.85
C GLY A 320 1.12 -9.09 -12.98
N ASP A 321 0.02 -8.90 -12.26
CA ASP A 321 -0.51 -9.85 -11.27
C ASP A 321 -1.08 -11.15 -11.87
N GLY A 322 -1.27 -11.17 -13.20
CA GLY A 322 -1.72 -12.33 -13.96
C GLY A 322 -0.58 -13.23 -14.47
N ASP A 323 0.68 -12.89 -14.19
CA ASP A 323 1.83 -13.70 -14.62
C ASP A 323 1.81 -15.11 -14.01
N VAL A 324 2.35 -16.07 -14.75
CA VAL A 324 2.42 -17.47 -14.32
C VAL A 324 3.27 -17.67 -13.06
N GLY A 325 4.21 -16.75 -12.77
CA GLY A 325 5.00 -16.75 -11.53
C GLY A 325 4.15 -16.61 -10.27
N TRP A 326 2.93 -16.08 -10.35
CA TRP A 326 2.02 -15.95 -9.21
C TRP A 326 1.20 -17.21 -8.90
N ARG A 327 1.32 -18.26 -9.72
CA ARG A 327 0.51 -19.47 -9.55
C ARG A 327 1.00 -20.28 -8.35
N PRO A 328 0.11 -20.70 -7.43
CA PRO A 328 0.48 -21.58 -6.34
C PRO A 328 0.91 -22.95 -6.86
N TYR A 329 1.76 -23.64 -6.10
CA TYR A 329 2.23 -25.00 -6.40
C TYR A 329 2.56 -25.76 -5.12
N GLY A 330 2.51 -27.09 -5.19
CA GLY A 330 2.75 -27.96 -4.04
C GLY A 330 1.80 -27.74 -2.86
N GLY A 331 0.65 -27.05 -3.03
CA GLY A 331 -0.24 -26.71 -1.93
C GLY A 331 0.17 -25.48 -1.11
N ALA A 332 1.15 -24.70 -1.59
CA ALA A 332 1.58 -23.44 -0.99
C ALA A 332 1.25 -22.24 -1.90
N GLU A 333 0.88 -21.13 -1.28
CA GLU A 333 0.58 -19.85 -1.96
C GLU A 333 1.86 -19.07 -2.26
N VAL A 334 1.87 -18.35 -3.39
CA VAL A 334 2.95 -17.41 -3.74
C VAL A 334 2.61 -16.01 -3.21
N ALA A 335 3.37 -15.57 -2.21
CA ALA A 335 3.25 -14.26 -1.59
C ALA A 335 4.16 -13.23 -2.25
N VAL A 336 5.42 -13.60 -2.56
CA VAL A 336 6.42 -12.72 -3.16
C VAL A 336 6.89 -13.30 -4.49
N PHE A 337 7.05 -12.44 -5.50
CA PHE A 337 7.52 -12.84 -6.82
C PHE A 337 8.80 -12.11 -7.19
N GLN A 338 9.91 -12.84 -7.25
CA GLN A 338 11.17 -12.38 -7.84
C GLN A 338 11.06 -12.47 -9.36
N PHE A 339 10.73 -11.34 -10.01
CA PHE A 339 10.33 -11.34 -11.41
C PHE A 339 11.46 -11.00 -12.39
N SER A 340 12.64 -10.61 -11.88
CA SER A 340 13.83 -10.32 -12.67
C SER A 340 15.08 -10.33 -11.79
N ASP A 341 16.20 -10.80 -12.37
CA ASP A 341 17.57 -10.71 -11.86
C ASP A 341 18.36 -9.53 -12.44
N ALA A 342 17.69 -8.69 -13.23
CA ALA A 342 18.29 -7.64 -14.02
C ALA A 342 17.57 -6.28 -13.88
N GLY A 343 17.01 -6.03 -12.68
CA GLY A 343 16.40 -4.77 -12.31
C GLY A 343 17.43 -3.63 -12.20
N SER A 344 17.10 -2.45 -12.74
CA SER A 344 17.91 -1.24 -12.59
C SER A 344 17.50 -0.51 -11.32
N VAL A 345 18.36 -0.55 -10.31
CA VAL A 345 18.09 -0.03 -8.97
C VAL A 345 19.32 0.71 -8.43
N ALA A 346 19.16 1.96 -8.02
CA ALA A 346 20.23 2.80 -7.46
C ALA A 346 21.54 2.77 -8.29
N GLY A 347 21.40 2.74 -9.63
CA GLY A 347 22.51 2.67 -10.58
C GLY A 347 23.22 1.31 -10.67
N ARG A 348 22.65 0.25 -10.10
CA ARG A 348 23.14 -1.14 -10.16
C ARG A 348 22.11 -2.07 -10.79
N THR A 349 22.57 -3.27 -11.17
CA THR A 349 21.72 -4.38 -11.61
C THR A 349 21.48 -5.32 -10.43
N LEU A 350 20.22 -5.53 -10.06
CA LEU A 350 19.79 -6.28 -8.87
C LEU A 350 18.61 -7.21 -9.20
N ASP A 351 18.42 -8.21 -8.34
CA ASP A 351 17.16 -8.92 -8.23
C ASP A 351 16.05 -7.97 -7.75
N VAL A 352 14.85 -8.11 -8.33
CA VAL A 352 13.69 -7.28 -7.99
C VAL A 352 12.43 -8.12 -7.77
N ASP A 353 11.72 -7.76 -6.72
CA ASP A 353 10.61 -8.51 -6.15
C ASP A 353 9.32 -7.70 -6.15
N ALA A 354 8.20 -8.40 -6.17
CA ALA A 354 6.87 -7.82 -6.02
C ALA A 354 6.09 -8.52 -4.90
N PHE A 355 5.24 -7.76 -4.21
CA PHE A 355 4.21 -8.27 -3.30
C PHE A 355 2.85 -7.67 -3.67
N ARG A 356 1.82 -8.51 -3.83
CA ARG A 356 0.45 -8.12 -4.24
C ARG A 356 -0.36 -7.61 -3.05
N GLY A 357 0.10 -6.51 -2.45
CA GLY A 357 -0.57 -5.89 -1.32
C GLY A 357 0.18 -4.67 -0.79
N THR A 358 -0.31 -4.15 0.33
CA THR A 358 0.28 -2.99 1.01
C THR A 358 1.48 -3.39 1.88
N PRO A 359 2.33 -2.41 2.29
CA PRO A 359 3.41 -2.67 3.25
C PRO A 359 2.90 -3.31 4.56
N ASP A 360 1.74 -2.88 5.06
CA ASP A 360 1.16 -3.43 6.29
C ASP A 360 0.73 -4.90 6.11
N GLN A 361 0.15 -5.24 4.95
CA GLN A 361 -0.19 -6.63 4.63
C GLN A 361 1.06 -7.52 4.55
N LEU A 362 2.16 -7.00 3.98
CA LEU A 362 3.43 -7.72 3.97
C LEU A 362 3.98 -7.90 5.39
N ARG A 363 3.93 -6.86 6.25
CA ARG A 363 4.34 -6.97 7.67
C ARG A 363 3.51 -8.00 8.42
N THR A 364 2.19 -8.00 8.25
CA THR A 364 1.29 -8.98 8.88
C THR A 364 1.60 -10.40 8.41
N LEU A 365 1.84 -10.60 7.11
CA LEU A 365 2.24 -11.90 6.57
C LEU A 365 3.55 -12.40 7.20
N LEU A 366 4.55 -11.53 7.24
CA LEU A 366 5.90 -11.87 7.73
C LEU A 366 5.92 -12.14 9.23
N THR A 367 5.24 -11.31 10.03
CA THR A 367 5.29 -11.37 11.50
C THR A 367 4.21 -12.27 12.10
N GLY A 368 3.11 -12.49 11.37
CA GLY A 368 1.92 -13.14 11.91
C GLY A 368 1.16 -12.27 12.94
N GLU A 369 1.62 -11.05 13.19
CA GLU A 369 0.96 -10.07 14.04
C GLU A 369 0.07 -9.20 13.17
N ASP A 370 -1.19 -9.03 13.58
CA ASP A 370 -2.07 -8.07 12.93
C ASP A 370 -1.59 -6.65 13.26
N MET A 371 -0.76 -6.11 12.37
CA MET A 371 -0.19 -4.77 12.46
C MET A 371 -1.18 -3.70 11.96
N SER A 372 -2.43 -4.06 11.69
CA SER A 372 -3.45 -3.05 11.40
C SER A 372 -3.68 -2.19 12.65
N PHE A 373 -3.44 -0.88 12.53
CA PHE A 373 -3.80 0.03 13.60
C PHE A 373 -5.29 -0.11 13.87
N THR A 374 -5.62 -0.59 15.07
CA THR A 374 -7.00 -0.62 15.53
C THR A 374 -7.54 0.81 15.56
N ASP A 375 -8.86 0.98 15.58
CA ASP A 375 -9.45 2.32 15.77
C ASP A 375 -8.93 2.99 17.04
N GLN A 376 -8.57 2.20 18.04
CA GLN A 376 -7.98 2.65 19.29
C GLN A 376 -6.54 3.15 19.11
N ASP A 377 -5.72 2.48 18.30
CA ASP A 377 -4.35 2.94 17.98
C ASP A 377 -4.38 4.20 17.11
N ARG A 378 -5.30 4.27 16.14
CA ARG A 378 -5.53 5.47 15.32
C ARG A 378 -6.06 6.63 16.15
N GLN A 379 -6.86 6.34 17.17
CA GLN A 379 -7.32 7.34 18.13
C GLN A 379 -6.14 7.82 18.99
N MET A 380 -5.32 6.92 19.52
CA MET A 380 -4.11 7.28 20.28
C MET A 380 -3.12 8.10 19.44
N LEU A 381 -2.88 7.73 18.18
CA LEU A 381 -2.03 8.52 17.28
C LEU A 381 -2.62 9.91 17.00
N ARG A 382 -3.94 10.03 16.83
CA ARG A 382 -4.62 11.33 16.72
C ARG A 382 -4.55 12.13 18.00
N GLU A 383 -4.64 11.49 19.16
CA GLU A 383 -4.50 12.14 20.46
C GLU A 383 -3.07 12.65 20.66
N VAL A 384 -2.05 11.85 20.36
CA VAL A 384 -0.63 12.26 20.39
C VAL A 384 -0.37 13.40 19.42
N TRP A 385 -0.86 13.29 18.18
CA TRP A 385 -0.77 14.35 17.18
C TRP A 385 -1.41 15.65 17.66
N THR A 386 -2.64 15.57 18.21
CA THR A 386 -3.37 16.73 18.75
C THR A 386 -2.62 17.35 19.93
N GLN A 387 -2.07 16.52 20.83
CA GLN A 387 -1.27 17.00 21.96
C GLN A 387 -0.01 17.73 21.50
N LEU A 388 0.68 17.21 20.48
CA LEU A 388 1.93 17.79 19.98
C LEU A 388 1.72 19.00 19.07
N LEU A 389 0.65 19.04 18.28
CA LEU A 389 0.51 20.05 17.23
C LEU A 389 -0.72 20.94 17.41
N GLY A 390 -1.50 20.75 18.47
CA GLY A 390 -2.77 21.44 18.68
C GLY A 390 -3.89 20.88 17.81
N GLN A 391 -5.11 21.36 18.06
CA GLN A 391 -6.27 21.01 17.23
C GLN A 391 -5.99 21.40 15.77
N ASP A 392 -6.17 20.45 14.85
CA ASP A 392 -5.93 20.59 13.41
C ASP A 392 -4.51 21.05 13.02
N GLY A 393 -3.52 20.80 13.90
CA GLY A 393 -2.12 21.14 13.66
C GLY A 393 -1.80 22.64 13.72
N GLN A 394 -2.68 23.45 14.34
CA GLN A 394 -2.55 24.91 14.38
C GLN A 394 -1.79 25.45 15.60
N GLY A 395 -1.17 24.58 16.40
CA GLY A 395 -0.54 24.91 17.67
C GLY A 395 -1.55 25.23 18.78
N TRP A 396 -1.06 25.36 20.01
CA TRP A 396 -1.88 25.65 21.19
C TRP A 396 -1.85 27.14 21.51
N SER A 397 -3.00 27.81 21.47
CA SER A 397 -3.09 29.25 21.80
C SER A 397 -2.61 29.57 23.22
N GLN A 398 -2.72 28.61 24.13
CA GLN A 398 -2.25 28.69 25.51
C GLN A 398 -0.72 28.77 25.62
N LEU A 399 0.01 28.27 24.62
CA LEU A 399 1.48 28.33 24.57
C LEU A 399 1.98 29.66 23.98
N GLY A 400 1.08 30.54 23.52
CA GLY A 400 1.43 31.80 22.88
C GLY A 400 1.60 31.67 21.37
N GLN A 401 2.05 32.75 20.73
CA GLN A 401 2.21 32.83 19.29
C GLN A 401 3.64 33.21 18.90
N ASN A 402 4.11 32.68 17.77
CA ASN A 402 5.38 33.08 17.19
C ASN A 402 5.31 34.48 16.55
N ALA A 403 6.45 34.99 16.06
CA ALA A 403 6.55 36.30 15.42
C ALA A 403 5.68 36.46 14.14
N GLN A 404 5.15 35.37 13.60
CA GLN A 404 4.23 35.36 12.46
C GLN A 404 2.75 35.21 12.87
N GLY A 405 2.45 35.24 14.18
CA GLY A 405 1.08 35.13 14.71
C GLY A 405 0.50 33.71 14.71
N LYS A 406 1.31 32.67 14.50
CA LYS A 406 0.87 31.27 14.61
C LYS A 406 1.02 30.77 16.04
N ASN A 407 0.07 29.97 16.53
CA ASN A 407 0.19 29.41 17.87
C ASN A 407 1.38 28.44 17.95
N LEU A 408 2.01 28.38 19.12
CA LEU A 408 3.19 27.56 19.37
C LEU A 408 2.80 26.11 19.68
N THR A 409 3.66 25.17 19.29
CA THR A 409 3.59 23.76 19.71
C THR A 409 4.35 23.55 21.03
N PRO A 410 4.17 22.42 21.75
CA PRO A 410 4.99 22.08 22.92
C PRO A 410 6.49 22.01 22.58
N VAL A 411 6.83 21.60 21.35
CA VAL A 411 8.22 21.59 20.86
C VAL A 411 8.75 23.01 20.72
N ASP A 412 7.97 23.93 20.15
CA ASP A 412 8.37 25.33 20.04
C ASP A 412 8.52 25.99 21.41
N ALA A 413 7.61 25.69 22.34
CA ALA A 413 7.66 26.20 23.71
C ALA A 413 8.89 25.70 24.48
N LEU A 414 9.22 24.41 24.36
CA LEU A 414 10.44 23.83 24.94
C LEU A 414 11.71 24.44 24.31
N GLY A 415 11.70 24.67 23.00
CA GLY A 415 12.78 25.35 22.29
C GLY A 415 12.99 26.78 22.77
N ALA A 416 11.92 27.53 23.00
CA ALA A 416 11.97 28.89 23.55
C ALA A 416 12.54 28.91 24.99
N ILE A 417 12.08 28.01 25.86
CA ILE A 417 12.60 27.88 27.23
C ILE A 417 14.10 27.55 27.23
N LYS A 418 14.54 26.65 26.33
CA LYS A 418 15.96 26.33 26.18
C LYS A 418 16.79 27.55 25.76
N ALA A 419 16.31 28.33 24.78
CA ALA A 419 17.00 29.53 24.33
C ALA A 419 17.10 30.60 25.44
N ASP A 420 16.04 30.79 26.23
CA ASP A 420 16.05 31.70 27.37
C ASP A 420 17.05 31.28 28.46
N LEU A 421 17.20 29.96 28.69
CA LEU A 421 18.18 29.42 29.64
C LEU A 421 19.63 29.52 29.14
N GLU A 422 19.86 29.52 27.83
CA GLU A 422 21.20 29.67 27.22
C GLU A 422 21.65 31.15 27.12
N HIS A 423 20.72 32.10 27.32
CA HIS A 423 20.98 33.54 27.30
C HIS A 423 21.00 34.20 28.70
N HIS A 424 20.99 33.40 29.76
CA HIS A 424 21.28 33.76 31.15
C HIS A 424 22.57 33.10 31.62
#